data_AF-A0A1Z9CBX5-F1
#
_entry.id   AF-A0A1Z9CBX5-F1
#
_cell.length_a   1.000
_cell.length_b   1.000
_cell.length_c   1.000
_cell.angle_alpha   90.00
_cell.angle_beta   90.00
_cell.angle_gamma   90.00
#
_symmetry.space_group_name_H-M   'P 1'
#
loop_
_entity.id
_entity.type
_entity.pdbx_description
1 polymer ?
#
loop_
_entity_poly.entity_id
_entity_poly.type
_entity_poly.pdbx_seq_one_letter_code
_entity_poly.pdbx_strand_id
1 'polypeptide(L)'
;MKKVAAIVGGGVIGAGWLARFLLNGWDVKVFDPDPEAKRKVEEVLSNAKRALPMLYDFKLPEEGTLYFCSTIQETVENALWIQESVPERLDIKHAVLSEIQTYCKNIAVIGSSTSGFMPSQLQENSSFPEQIMVCHPFNPVYLLPLVEVVPGSLTSDEHCKSAKMLLHEVGCYPLHIRKEIDAHVADRFLEAVWREALWLIRDGVATTEEIDNAIRYGFGLRWAQMGLFETYRVAGGEGGMAHFIEQFGPCLKWPWTKLMDVPELTKELIQDIADQSDSQSGKYSIRELERIRDDNLIVILRALKQQDQAAGKIVNSHEEKIINLSDIAPKMRTVSRKVPVDWTDYNGHMNEGRYGQVYSDAADGFLWAIGADKTYVSSGYSYFTVETSIKFLNETHAGQDIIVDTMVKLIDGKKLKLFHSMQRAEDGCILSTCEQFLLHIDMKKRKSSLPVSPVAENLQNLSGKI
;
A
#
# COMPACT_ATOMS: atom_id res chain seq x y z
N MET A 1 -21.50 11.54 6.63
CA MET A 1 -21.28 10.21 7.24
C MET A 1 -20.10 9.57 6.53
N LYS A 2 -19.28 8.79 7.26
CA LYS A 2 -18.19 8.01 6.66
C LYS A 2 -18.77 6.94 5.71
N LYS A 3 -17.99 6.49 4.73
CA LYS A 3 -18.37 5.36 3.86
C LYS A 3 -18.27 4.05 4.67
N VAL A 4 -19.08 3.06 4.33
CA VAL A 4 -19.14 1.78 5.03
C VAL A 4 -18.69 0.64 4.11
N ALA A 5 -17.74 -0.17 4.56
CA ALA A 5 -17.38 -1.44 3.97
C ALA A 5 -17.87 -2.60 4.84
N ALA A 6 -18.42 -3.63 4.20
CA ALA A 6 -18.86 -4.87 4.84
C ALA A 6 -17.89 -6.00 4.48
N ILE A 7 -17.44 -6.75 5.48
CA ILE A 7 -16.52 -7.88 5.31
C ILE A 7 -17.22 -9.13 5.81
N VAL A 8 -17.40 -10.12 4.94
CA VAL A 8 -18.01 -11.41 5.28
C VAL A 8 -16.93 -12.48 5.23
N GLY A 9 -16.46 -12.89 6.41
CA GLY A 9 -15.27 -13.71 6.63
C GLY A 9 -14.10 -12.87 7.19
N GLY A 10 -13.75 -13.08 8.45
CA GLY A 10 -12.69 -12.43 9.23
C GLY A 10 -11.37 -13.22 9.27
N GLY A 11 -11.14 -14.11 8.30
CA GLY A 11 -9.86 -14.78 8.09
C GLY A 11 -8.75 -13.83 7.64
N VAL A 12 -7.59 -14.36 7.23
CA VAL A 12 -6.40 -13.57 6.86
C VAL A 12 -6.71 -12.50 5.79
N ILE A 13 -7.39 -12.89 4.70
CA ILE A 13 -7.72 -11.99 3.59
C ILE A 13 -8.79 -10.96 3.98
N GLY A 14 -9.87 -11.41 4.61
CA GLY A 14 -10.94 -10.50 5.04
C GLY A 14 -10.49 -9.50 6.10
N ALA A 15 -9.68 -9.92 7.07
CA ALA A 15 -9.04 -9.02 8.03
C ALA A 15 -8.08 -8.04 7.35
N GLY A 16 -7.41 -8.45 6.26
CA GLY A 16 -6.59 -7.59 5.43
C GLY A 16 -7.41 -6.50 4.72
N TRP A 17 -8.55 -6.86 4.12
CA TRP A 17 -9.49 -5.89 3.53
C TRP A 17 -10.06 -4.94 4.58
N LEU A 18 -10.48 -5.48 5.73
CA LEU A 18 -10.93 -4.71 6.87
C LEU A 18 -9.91 -3.63 7.24
N ALA A 19 -8.65 -4.03 7.45
CA ALA A 19 -7.59 -3.09 7.79
C ALA A 19 -7.37 -2.04 6.69
N ARG A 20 -7.42 -2.44 5.42
CA ARG A 20 -7.29 -1.53 4.27
C ARG A 20 -8.38 -0.45 4.27
N PHE A 21 -9.65 -0.81 4.43
CA PHE A 21 -10.73 0.18 4.47
C PHE A 21 -10.70 1.03 5.75
N LEU A 22 -10.52 0.38 6.91
CA LEU A 22 -10.58 1.03 8.22
C LEU A 22 -9.50 2.12 8.37
N LEU A 23 -8.26 1.82 7.95
CA LEU A 23 -7.13 2.76 8.01
C LEU A 23 -7.20 3.87 6.95
N ASN A 24 -8.08 3.75 5.96
CA ASN A 24 -8.40 4.80 4.99
C ASN A 24 -9.69 5.57 5.35
N GLY A 25 -10.13 5.47 6.62
CA GLY A 25 -11.20 6.29 7.19
C GLY A 25 -12.63 5.83 6.88
N TRP A 26 -12.79 4.61 6.37
CA TRP A 26 -14.11 3.99 6.20
C TRP A 26 -14.52 3.26 7.48
N ASP A 27 -15.79 3.36 7.85
CA ASP A 27 -16.35 2.48 8.87
C ASP A 27 -16.41 1.05 8.29
N VAL A 28 -16.06 0.05 9.10
CA VAL A 28 -16.04 -1.34 8.66
C VAL A 28 -16.92 -2.19 9.56
N LYS A 29 -17.81 -2.96 8.94
CA LYS A 29 -18.59 -3.99 9.60
C LYS A 29 -18.05 -5.35 9.19
N VAL A 30 -17.88 -6.26 10.13
CA VAL A 30 -17.40 -7.62 9.87
C VAL A 30 -18.29 -8.66 10.51
N PHE A 31 -18.58 -9.72 9.76
CA PHE A 31 -19.20 -10.94 10.27
C PHE A 31 -18.35 -12.15 9.92
N ASP A 32 -18.18 -13.02 10.92
CA ASP A 32 -17.57 -14.34 10.77
C ASP A 32 -18.19 -15.26 11.83
N PRO A 33 -18.62 -16.49 11.47
CA PRO A 33 -19.20 -17.43 12.44
C PRO A 33 -18.18 -18.06 13.40
N ASP A 34 -16.88 -17.94 13.14
CA ASP A 34 -15.82 -18.47 13.99
C ASP A 34 -15.72 -17.64 15.29
N PRO A 35 -15.86 -18.25 16.49
CA PRO A 35 -15.70 -17.54 17.76
C PRO A 35 -14.31 -16.89 17.93
N GLU A 36 -13.29 -17.38 17.23
CA GLU A 36 -11.92 -16.82 17.25
C GLU A 36 -11.70 -15.69 16.25
N ALA A 37 -12.70 -15.36 15.42
CA ALA A 37 -12.56 -14.37 14.36
C ALA A 37 -12.13 -13.00 14.90
N LYS A 38 -12.68 -12.56 16.04
CA LYS A 38 -12.31 -11.29 16.66
C LYS A 38 -10.82 -11.22 16.97
N ARG A 39 -10.27 -12.26 17.61
CA ARG A 39 -8.84 -12.33 17.93
C ARG A 39 -7.99 -12.31 16.66
N LYS A 40 -8.35 -13.10 15.64
CA LYS A 40 -7.63 -13.17 14.35
C LYS A 40 -7.63 -11.83 13.62
N VAL A 41 -8.78 -11.15 13.58
CA VAL A 41 -8.93 -9.81 12.99
C VAL A 41 -8.08 -8.79 13.73
N GLU A 42 -8.13 -8.77 15.07
CA GLU A 42 -7.36 -7.85 15.89
C GLU A 42 -5.84 -8.03 15.72
N GLU A 43 -5.36 -9.26 15.55
CA GLU A 43 -3.95 -9.55 15.25
C GLU A 43 -3.50 -8.97 13.90
N VAL A 44 -4.26 -9.22 12.83
CA VAL A 44 -3.96 -8.68 11.50
C VAL A 44 -4.06 -7.15 11.50
N LEU A 45 -5.09 -6.60 12.14
CA LEU A 45 -5.28 -5.16 12.24
C LEU A 45 -4.16 -4.48 13.05
N SER A 46 -3.70 -5.09 14.13
CA SER A 46 -2.56 -4.59 14.92
C SER A 46 -1.30 -4.47 14.06
N ASN A 47 -0.99 -5.51 13.27
CA ASN A 47 0.16 -5.45 12.37
C ASN A 47 -0.04 -4.44 11.23
N ALA A 48 -1.25 -4.33 10.67
CA ALA A 48 -1.57 -3.32 9.66
C ALA A 48 -1.45 -1.87 10.18
N LYS A 49 -1.90 -1.60 11.41
CA LYS A 49 -1.75 -0.29 12.09
C LYS A 49 -0.29 0.10 12.29
N ARG A 50 0.59 -0.90 12.48
CA ARG A 50 2.03 -0.69 12.54
C ARG A 50 2.61 -0.42 11.15
N ALA A 51 2.28 -1.27 10.18
CA ALA A 51 2.95 -1.33 8.88
C ALA A 51 2.45 -0.27 7.88
N LEU A 52 1.14 -0.19 7.63
CA LEU A 52 0.60 0.65 6.55
C LEU A 52 0.94 2.14 6.71
N PRO A 53 0.84 2.76 7.90
CA PRO A 53 1.18 4.18 8.04
C PRO A 53 2.67 4.50 7.79
N MET A 54 3.59 3.55 7.96
CA MET A 54 5.01 3.75 7.66
C MET A 54 5.29 3.94 6.16
N LEU A 55 4.39 3.47 5.31
CA LEU A 55 4.50 3.61 3.86
C LEU A 55 4.35 5.06 3.40
N TYR A 56 3.62 5.88 4.17
CA TYR A 56 3.28 7.25 3.83
C TYR A 56 4.17 8.26 4.55
N ASP A 57 4.35 9.43 3.94
CA ASP A 57 5.04 10.59 4.51
C ASP A 57 4.06 11.53 5.23
N PHE A 58 2.76 11.39 4.97
CA PHE A 58 1.67 12.06 5.68
C PHE A 58 0.82 11.05 6.46
N LYS A 59 0.18 11.52 7.54
CA LYS A 59 -0.74 10.72 8.33
C LYS A 59 -1.90 10.29 7.44
N LEU A 60 -2.24 9.00 7.51
CA LEU A 60 -3.47 8.48 6.94
C LEU A 60 -4.70 9.21 7.54
N PRO A 61 -5.86 9.18 6.86
CA PRO A 61 -7.10 9.68 7.42
C PRO A 61 -7.38 9.11 8.81
N GLU A 62 -8.21 9.82 9.59
CA GLU A 62 -8.68 9.28 10.86
C GLU A 62 -9.36 7.92 10.66
N GLU A 63 -8.89 6.94 11.41
CA GLU A 63 -9.40 5.57 11.37
C GLU A 63 -10.94 5.55 11.45
N GLY A 64 -11.56 4.68 10.66
CA GLY A 64 -12.99 4.42 10.79
C GLY A 64 -13.34 3.68 12.07
N THR A 65 -14.63 3.40 12.24
CA THR A 65 -15.11 2.59 13.35
C THR A 65 -15.28 1.14 12.91
N LEU A 66 -14.72 0.20 13.68
CA LEU A 66 -14.89 -1.24 13.45
C LEU A 66 -16.06 -1.78 14.26
N TYR A 67 -16.96 -2.50 13.59
CA TYR A 67 -18.12 -3.17 14.19
C TYR A 67 -18.06 -4.67 13.91
N PHE A 68 -18.12 -5.48 14.97
CA PHE A 68 -18.36 -6.92 14.87
C PHE A 68 -19.87 -7.17 14.91
N CYS A 69 -20.40 -7.70 13.81
CA CYS A 69 -21.83 -7.96 13.63
C CYS A 69 -22.15 -9.42 13.92
N SER A 70 -23.40 -9.69 14.35
CA SER A 70 -23.84 -11.06 14.66
C SER A 70 -24.49 -11.77 13.47
N THR A 71 -24.80 -11.03 12.40
CA THR A 71 -25.45 -11.55 11.19
C THR A 71 -24.92 -10.89 9.92
N ILE A 72 -25.08 -11.55 8.77
CA ILE A 72 -24.75 -10.95 7.47
C ILE A 72 -25.64 -9.73 7.20
N GLN A 73 -26.93 -9.79 7.55
CA GLN A 73 -27.87 -8.67 7.42
C GLN A 73 -27.33 -7.38 8.04
N GLU A 74 -26.95 -7.41 9.33
CA GLU A 74 -26.39 -6.25 10.04
C GLU A 74 -25.11 -5.72 9.36
N THR A 75 -24.31 -6.64 8.85
CA THR A 75 -23.00 -6.38 8.25
C THR A 75 -23.13 -5.62 6.94
N VAL A 76 -24.02 -6.05 6.05
CA VAL A 76 -24.15 -5.49 4.69
C VAL A 76 -25.06 -4.26 4.63
N GLU A 77 -25.85 -4.01 5.67
CA GLU A 77 -26.77 -2.88 5.71
C GLU A 77 -26.02 -1.55 5.54
N ASN A 78 -26.44 -0.77 4.55
CA ASN A 78 -25.85 0.52 4.14
C ASN A 78 -24.39 0.47 3.63
N ALA A 79 -23.81 -0.69 3.42
CA ALA A 79 -22.48 -0.83 2.85
C ALA A 79 -22.43 -0.37 1.38
N LEU A 80 -21.37 0.35 1.01
CA LEU A 80 -21.06 0.69 -0.39
C LEU A 80 -20.19 -0.39 -1.04
N TRP A 81 -19.32 -1.00 -0.23
CA TRP A 81 -18.44 -2.09 -0.61
C TRP A 81 -18.76 -3.31 0.25
N ILE A 82 -18.90 -4.47 -0.37
CA ILE A 82 -19.10 -5.75 0.32
C ILE A 82 -18.03 -6.71 -0.21
N GLN A 83 -17.20 -7.21 0.71
CA GLN A 83 -16.18 -8.19 0.40
C GLN A 83 -16.56 -9.54 0.98
N GLU A 84 -16.76 -10.52 0.11
CA GLU A 84 -16.86 -11.93 0.47
C GLU A 84 -15.45 -12.53 0.54
N SER A 85 -15.10 -13.10 1.70
CA SER A 85 -13.81 -13.74 1.99
C SER A 85 -14.01 -15.04 2.79
N VAL A 86 -15.08 -15.79 2.49
CA VAL A 86 -15.39 -17.09 3.07
C VAL A 86 -14.57 -18.21 2.39
N PRO A 87 -14.55 -19.44 2.94
CA PRO A 87 -13.75 -20.53 2.39
C PRO A 87 -13.97 -20.80 0.90
N GLU A 88 -12.95 -21.37 0.26
CA GLU A 88 -12.92 -21.62 -1.19
C GLU A 88 -13.79 -22.83 -1.59
N ARG A 89 -15.11 -22.68 -1.38
CA ARG A 89 -16.16 -23.66 -1.62
C ARG A 89 -17.37 -22.97 -2.26
N LEU A 90 -17.73 -23.36 -3.48
CA LEU A 90 -18.81 -22.72 -4.25
C LEU A 90 -20.16 -22.76 -3.52
N ASP A 91 -20.50 -23.89 -2.89
CA ASP A 91 -21.77 -24.04 -2.17
C ASP A 91 -21.91 -23.02 -1.02
N ILE A 92 -20.83 -22.79 -0.28
CA ILE A 92 -20.81 -21.79 0.80
C ILE A 92 -20.87 -20.37 0.20
N LYS A 93 -20.10 -20.09 -0.86
CA LYS A 93 -20.08 -18.78 -1.50
C LYS A 93 -21.45 -18.42 -2.08
N HIS A 94 -22.15 -19.34 -2.75
CA HIS A 94 -23.50 -19.11 -3.27
C HIS A 94 -24.50 -18.78 -2.16
N ALA A 95 -24.48 -19.53 -1.06
CA ALA A 95 -25.36 -19.28 0.08
C ALA A 95 -25.11 -17.88 0.68
N VAL A 96 -23.83 -17.53 0.89
CA VAL A 96 -23.43 -16.23 1.44
C VAL A 96 -23.77 -15.08 0.48
N LEU A 97 -23.48 -15.21 -0.81
CA LEU A 97 -23.80 -14.18 -1.81
C LEU A 97 -25.31 -13.95 -1.93
N SER A 98 -26.11 -15.01 -1.85
CA SER A 98 -27.58 -14.91 -1.85
C SER A 98 -28.09 -14.18 -0.60
N GLU A 99 -27.54 -14.49 0.58
CA GLU A 99 -27.89 -13.79 1.82
C GLU A 99 -27.47 -12.31 1.77
N ILE A 100 -26.26 -12.02 1.28
CA ILE A 100 -25.77 -10.64 1.06
C ILE A 100 -26.76 -9.86 0.17
N GLN A 101 -27.16 -10.42 -0.97
CA GLN A 101 -28.07 -9.77 -1.93
C GLN A 101 -29.46 -9.51 -1.37
N THR A 102 -29.89 -10.29 -0.38
CA THR A 102 -31.19 -10.09 0.28
C THR A 102 -31.24 -8.78 1.07
N TYR A 103 -30.10 -8.33 1.59
CA TYR A 103 -30.04 -7.21 2.54
C TYR A 103 -29.21 -6.01 2.07
N CYS A 104 -28.34 -6.18 1.06
CA CYS A 104 -27.53 -5.08 0.53
C CYS A 104 -28.34 -4.17 -0.42
N LYS A 105 -27.82 -2.98 -0.68
CA LYS A 105 -28.39 -2.08 -1.71
C LYS A 105 -27.97 -2.54 -3.10
N ASN A 106 -28.85 -2.35 -4.09
CA ASN A 106 -28.57 -2.64 -5.50
C ASN A 106 -27.40 -1.83 -6.11
N ILE A 107 -26.93 -0.79 -5.42
CA ILE A 107 -25.76 0.00 -5.83
C ILE A 107 -24.45 -0.46 -5.20
N ALA A 108 -24.51 -1.39 -4.22
CA ALA A 108 -23.33 -1.88 -3.52
C ALA A 108 -22.49 -2.74 -4.47
N VAL A 109 -21.17 -2.59 -4.37
CA VAL A 109 -20.23 -3.49 -5.07
C VAL A 109 -20.08 -4.75 -4.23
N ILE A 110 -20.26 -5.93 -4.84
CA ILE A 110 -19.98 -7.22 -4.23
C ILE A 110 -18.73 -7.82 -4.87
N GLY A 111 -17.62 -7.78 -4.14
CA GLY A 111 -16.35 -8.39 -4.53
C GLY A 111 -16.14 -9.73 -3.81
N SER A 112 -15.89 -10.81 -4.55
CA SER A 112 -15.35 -12.04 -3.98
C SER A 112 -13.82 -11.99 -3.94
N SER A 113 -13.23 -12.46 -2.84
CA SER A 113 -11.78 -12.64 -2.69
C SER A 113 -11.26 -13.97 -3.27
N THR A 114 -12.09 -14.74 -3.97
CA THR A 114 -11.69 -16.03 -4.55
C THR A 114 -10.43 -15.91 -5.41
N SER A 115 -9.49 -16.82 -5.19
CA SER A 115 -8.27 -16.95 -5.98
C SER A 115 -8.48 -17.86 -7.19
N GLY A 116 -9.52 -18.70 -7.20
CA GLY A 116 -9.70 -19.73 -8.23
C GLY A 116 -10.96 -19.59 -9.10
N PHE A 117 -12.12 -19.29 -8.49
CA PHE A 117 -13.41 -19.37 -9.18
C PHE A 117 -13.63 -18.21 -10.14
N MET A 118 -14.24 -18.51 -11.28
CA MET A 118 -14.67 -17.49 -12.23
C MET A 118 -15.89 -16.74 -11.69
N PRO A 119 -16.03 -15.44 -11.99
CA PRO A 119 -17.24 -14.68 -11.70
C PRO A 119 -18.53 -15.36 -12.18
N SER A 120 -18.53 -15.98 -13.38
CA SER A 120 -19.70 -16.70 -13.89
C SER A 120 -20.15 -17.83 -12.97
N GLN A 121 -19.21 -18.56 -12.36
CA GLN A 121 -19.53 -19.60 -11.38
C GLN A 121 -20.14 -18.99 -10.12
N LEU A 122 -19.63 -17.85 -9.65
CA LEU A 122 -20.19 -17.14 -8.49
C LEU A 122 -21.58 -16.55 -8.76
N GLN A 123 -21.86 -16.21 -10.02
CA GLN A 123 -23.13 -15.64 -10.48
C GLN A 123 -24.21 -16.69 -10.71
N GLU A 124 -23.89 -17.98 -10.67
CA GLU A 124 -24.88 -19.05 -10.82
C GLU A 124 -25.98 -18.91 -9.77
N ASN A 125 -27.24 -18.94 -10.22
CA ASN A 125 -28.44 -18.82 -9.39
C ASN A 125 -28.57 -17.50 -8.59
N SER A 126 -27.74 -16.49 -8.89
CA SER A 126 -27.83 -15.16 -8.29
C SER A 126 -29.08 -14.42 -8.78
N SER A 127 -29.76 -13.71 -7.88
CA SER A 127 -30.91 -12.86 -8.24
C SER A 127 -30.50 -11.53 -8.88
N PHE A 128 -29.30 -11.03 -8.54
CA PHE A 128 -28.73 -9.77 -9.05
C PHE A 128 -27.26 -9.96 -9.49
N PRO A 129 -27.00 -10.83 -10.48
CA PRO A 129 -25.64 -11.20 -10.89
C PRO A 129 -24.79 -10.00 -11.35
N GLU A 130 -25.44 -8.90 -11.74
CA GLU A 130 -24.80 -7.67 -12.18
C GLU A 130 -23.91 -6.99 -11.13
N GLN A 131 -24.15 -7.24 -9.84
CA GLN A 131 -23.39 -6.67 -8.73
C GLN A 131 -22.15 -7.50 -8.35
N ILE A 132 -22.13 -8.78 -8.74
CA ILE A 132 -21.11 -9.75 -8.34
C ILE A 132 -19.94 -9.69 -9.31
N MET A 133 -18.74 -9.56 -8.77
CA MET A 133 -17.48 -9.70 -9.49
C MET A 133 -16.40 -10.26 -8.56
N VAL A 134 -15.28 -10.70 -9.13
CA VAL A 134 -14.08 -10.99 -8.33
C VAL A 134 -13.30 -9.69 -8.11
N CYS A 135 -12.89 -9.47 -6.87
CA CYS A 135 -11.95 -8.44 -6.45
C CYS A 135 -10.85 -9.14 -5.65
N HIS A 136 -9.93 -9.77 -6.36
CA HIS A 136 -8.89 -10.63 -5.80
C HIS A 136 -7.68 -9.80 -5.35
N PRO A 137 -7.38 -9.72 -4.04
CA PRO A 137 -6.22 -8.99 -3.53
C PRO A 137 -4.98 -9.88 -3.43
N PHE A 138 -3.83 -9.30 -3.09
CA PHE A 138 -2.62 -10.05 -2.70
C PHE A 138 -2.29 -9.83 -1.23
N ASN A 139 -1.94 -10.90 -0.52
CA ASN A 139 -1.57 -10.83 0.89
C ASN A 139 -0.14 -10.27 1.05
N PRO A 140 0.11 -9.25 1.90
CA PRO A 140 -0.82 -8.54 2.77
C PRO A 140 -1.66 -7.48 2.06
N VAL A 141 -2.98 -7.63 2.12
CA VAL A 141 -3.98 -6.79 1.42
C VAL A 141 -3.85 -5.30 1.78
N TYR A 142 -3.42 -5.01 3.01
CA TYR A 142 -3.26 -3.63 3.46
C TYR A 142 -2.02 -2.94 2.88
N LEU A 143 -0.98 -3.66 2.43
CA LEU A 143 0.22 -3.05 1.82
C LEU A 143 0.25 -3.21 0.30
N LEU A 144 -0.02 -4.40 -0.23
CA LEU A 144 0.08 -4.66 -1.66
C LEU A 144 -1.10 -3.99 -2.39
N PRO A 145 -0.83 -3.09 -3.37
CA PRO A 145 -1.90 -2.28 -3.93
C PRO A 145 -2.73 -3.00 -5.00
N LEU A 146 -2.20 -4.05 -5.62
CA LEU A 146 -2.85 -4.71 -6.75
C LEU A 146 -4.13 -5.43 -6.30
N VAL A 147 -5.22 -5.21 -7.04
CA VAL A 147 -6.46 -5.96 -6.92
C VAL A 147 -6.92 -6.35 -8.32
N GLU A 148 -7.04 -7.64 -8.62
CA GLU A 148 -7.60 -8.10 -9.88
C GLU A 148 -9.13 -7.95 -9.83
N VAL A 149 -9.65 -7.06 -10.68
CA VAL A 149 -11.09 -6.82 -10.84
C VAL A 149 -11.55 -7.61 -12.06
N VAL A 150 -12.19 -8.75 -11.82
CA VAL A 150 -12.67 -9.68 -12.84
C VAL A 150 -14.20 -9.63 -12.90
N PRO A 151 -14.80 -8.91 -13.85
CA PRO A 151 -16.23 -8.99 -14.10
C PRO A 151 -16.57 -10.33 -14.77
N GLY A 152 -17.75 -10.85 -14.44
CA GLY A 152 -18.41 -11.88 -15.25
C GLY A 152 -19.12 -11.26 -16.45
N SER A 153 -19.64 -12.11 -17.34
CA SER A 153 -20.41 -11.66 -18.51
C SER A 153 -21.70 -10.92 -18.14
N LEU A 154 -22.22 -11.15 -16.92
CA LEU A 154 -23.43 -10.51 -16.40
C LEU A 154 -23.14 -9.28 -15.53
N THR A 155 -21.89 -9.05 -15.12
CA THR A 155 -21.52 -7.90 -14.27
C THR A 155 -21.77 -6.59 -15.02
N SER A 156 -22.42 -5.60 -14.40
CA SER A 156 -22.65 -4.33 -15.08
C SER A 156 -21.40 -3.44 -15.13
N ASP A 157 -21.32 -2.63 -16.20
CA ASP A 157 -20.28 -1.64 -16.36
C ASP A 157 -20.29 -0.60 -15.22
N GLU A 158 -21.47 -0.22 -14.69
CA GLU A 158 -21.56 0.70 -13.56
C GLU A 158 -20.93 0.12 -12.29
N HIS A 159 -21.18 -1.16 -11.98
CA HIS A 159 -20.59 -1.82 -10.82
C HIS A 159 -19.08 -1.95 -10.99
N CYS A 160 -18.60 -2.32 -12.17
CA CYS A 160 -17.16 -2.42 -12.43
C CYS A 160 -16.46 -1.05 -12.33
N LYS A 161 -17.08 0.03 -12.84
CA LYS A 161 -16.56 1.40 -12.70
C LYS A 161 -16.55 1.85 -11.24
N SER A 162 -17.63 1.57 -10.51
CA SER A 162 -17.74 1.88 -9.08
C SER A 162 -16.68 1.15 -8.27
N ALA A 163 -16.47 -0.14 -8.54
CA ALA A 163 -15.45 -0.94 -7.87
C ALA A 163 -14.05 -0.35 -8.06
N LYS A 164 -13.67 -0.04 -9.30
CA LYS A 164 -12.38 0.58 -9.63
C LYS A 164 -12.19 1.92 -8.92
N MET A 165 -13.22 2.77 -8.92
CA MET A 165 -13.19 4.06 -8.25
C MET A 165 -12.98 3.91 -6.74
N LEU A 166 -13.77 3.05 -6.07
CA LEU A 166 -13.67 2.83 -4.63
C LEU A 166 -12.32 2.21 -4.24
N LEU A 167 -11.79 1.29 -5.03
CA LEU A 167 -10.46 0.72 -4.82
C LEU A 167 -9.35 1.77 -4.92
N HIS A 168 -9.43 2.68 -5.90
CA HIS A 168 -8.49 3.79 -6.01
C HIS A 168 -8.53 4.76 -4.83
N GLU A 169 -9.70 4.94 -4.19
CA GLU A 169 -9.83 5.80 -3.02
C GLU A 169 -9.13 5.23 -1.78
N VAL A 170 -9.01 3.90 -1.66
CA VAL A 170 -8.31 3.23 -0.55
C VAL A 170 -6.89 2.80 -0.95
N GLY A 171 -6.29 3.47 -1.93
CA GLY A 171 -4.90 3.28 -2.34
C GLY A 171 -4.61 2.00 -3.13
N CYS A 172 -5.63 1.30 -3.61
CA CYS A 172 -5.45 0.13 -4.47
C CYS A 172 -5.31 0.51 -5.95
N TYR A 173 -4.74 -0.41 -6.71
CA TYR A 173 -4.70 -0.42 -8.17
C TYR A 173 -5.60 -1.55 -8.68
N PRO A 174 -6.78 -1.22 -9.23
CA PRO A 174 -7.70 -2.19 -9.77
C PRO A 174 -7.28 -2.62 -11.17
N LEU A 175 -6.58 -3.76 -11.28
CA LEU A 175 -6.23 -4.35 -12.55
C LEU A 175 -7.47 -5.00 -13.16
N HIS A 176 -7.98 -4.40 -14.24
CA HIS A 176 -9.15 -4.90 -14.92
C HIS A 176 -8.82 -6.12 -15.78
N ILE A 177 -9.37 -7.27 -15.42
CA ILE A 177 -9.27 -8.50 -16.20
C ILE A 177 -10.42 -8.52 -17.20
N ARG A 178 -10.08 -8.49 -18.49
CA ARG A 178 -11.07 -8.29 -19.57
C ARG A 178 -11.95 -9.52 -19.83
N LYS A 179 -11.44 -10.70 -19.50
CA LYS A 179 -12.10 -11.97 -19.73
C LYS A 179 -11.80 -12.86 -18.54
N GLU A 180 -12.84 -13.37 -17.91
CA GLU A 180 -12.68 -14.35 -16.84
C GLU A 180 -11.95 -15.61 -17.34
N ILE A 181 -11.18 -16.17 -16.43
CA ILE A 181 -10.44 -17.42 -16.57
C ILE A 181 -10.23 -17.96 -15.14
N ASP A 182 -10.08 -19.27 -15.00
CA ASP A 182 -9.67 -19.89 -13.75
C ASP A 182 -8.33 -19.29 -13.27
N ALA A 183 -8.24 -19.04 -11.96
CA ALA A 183 -7.06 -18.45 -11.32
C ALA A 183 -6.59 -17.09 -11.88
N HIS A 184 -7.49 -16.36 -12.55
CA HIS A 184 -7.27 -14.98 -13.02
C HIS A 184 -5.97 -14.81 -13.81
N VAL A 185 -5.18 -13.74 -13.61
CA VAL A 185 -3.92 -13.54 -14.33
C VAL A 185 -2.72 -13.80 -13.44
N ALA A 186 -2.66 -13.18 -12.27
CA ALA A 186 -1.49 -13.25 -11.40
C ALA A 186 -1.28 -14.64 -10.79
N ASP A 187 -2.35 -15.27 -10.30
CA ASP A 187 -2.25 -16.59 -9.68
C ASP A 187 -1.84 -17.66 -10.70
N ARG A 188 -2.19 -17.51 -11.98
CA ARG A 188 -1.64 -18.38 -13.05
C ARG A 188 -0.12 -18.28 -13.17
N PHE A 189 0.46 -17.09 -12.99
CA PHE A 189 1.92 -16.94 -12.99
C PHE A 189 2.55 -17.53 -11.73
N LEU A 190 1.95 -17.28 -10.55
CA LEU A 190 2.42 -17.86 -9.29
C LEU A 190 2.36 -19.38 -9.35
N GLU A 191 1.29 -19.93 -9.90
CA GLU A 191 1.06 -21.35 -10.00
C GLU A 191 2.00 -22.01 -11.01
N ALA A 192 2.28 -21.38 -12.15
CA ALA A 192 3.30 -21.86 -13.08
C ALA A 192 4.70 -21.99 -12.43
N VAL A 193 5.09 -20.99 -11.62
CA VAL A 193 6.37 -21.03 -10.87
C VAL A 193 6.33 -22.09 -9.78
N TRP A 194 5.21 -22.20 -9.06
CA TRP A 194 5.03 -23.18 -7.99
C TRP A 194 5.09 -24.63 -8.49
N ARG A 195 4.40 -24.94 -9.59
CA ARG A 195 4.43 -26.27 -10.20
C ARG A 195 5.85 -26.68 -10.56
N GLU A 196 6.60 -25.78 -11.20
CA GLU A 196 8.00 -26.05 -11.56
C GLU A 196 8.86 -26.29 -10.31
N ALA A 197 8.69 -25.47 -9.27
CA ALA A 197 9.40 -25.64 -8.00
C ALA A 197 9.18 -27.02 -7.37
N LEU A 198 7.94 -27.53 -7.39
CA LEU A 198 7.62 -28.87 -6.88
C LEU A 198 8.39 -29.98 -7.63
N TRP A 199 8.53 -29.86 -8.94
CA TRP A 199 9.32 -30.81 -9.73
C TRP A 199 10.81 -30.71 -9.42
N LEU A 200 11.35 -29.50 -9.26
CA LEU A 200 12.76 -29.30 -8.92
C LEU A 200 13.11 -29.91 -7.54
N ILE A 201 12.22 -29.80 -6.56
CA ILE A 201 12.39 -30.43 -5.25
C ILE A 201 12.31 -31.95 -5.37
N ARG A 202 11.24 -32.46 -5.98
CA ARG A 202 11.05 -33.91 -6.10
C ARG A 202 12.18 -34.59 -6.87
N ASP A 203 12.67 -33.95 -7.94
CA ASP A 203 13.76 -34.49 -8.76
C ASP A 203 15.14 -34.26 -8.12
N GLY A 204 15.21 -33.69 -6.92
CA GLY A 204 16.44 -33.45 -6.16
C GLY A 204 17.37 -32.41 -6.80
N VAL A 205 16.83 -31.53 -7.64
CA VAL A 205 17.58 -30.47 -8.34
C VAL A 205 17.87 -29.29 -7.43
N ALA A 206 16.93 -28.94 -6.55
CA ALA A 206 17.07 -27.85 -5.60
C ALA A 206 16.20 -28.06 -4.36
N THR A 207 16.66 -27.52 -3.23
CA THR A 207 15.88 -27.41 -1.98
C THR A 207 14.91 -26.22 -2.01
N THR A 208 13.98 -26.15 -1.07
CA THR A 208 13.10 -24.98 -0.89
C THR A 208 13.89 -23.68 -0.76
N GLU A 209 14.99 -23.69 -0.01
CA GLU A 209 15.83 -22.50 0.21
C GLU A 209 16.56 -22.07 -1.06
N GLU A 210 17.09 -23.01 -1.86
CA GLU A 210 17.79 -22.68 -3.10
C GLU A 210 16.84 -22.07 -4.14
N ILE A 211 15.62 -22.62 -4.26
CA ILE A 211 14.58 -22.06 -5.13
C ILE A 211 14.21 -20.64 -4.68
N ASP A 212 13.99 -20.45 -3.38
CA ASP A 212 13.72 -19.15 -2.80
C ASP A 212 14.86 -18.15 -3.05
N ASN A 213 16.11 -18.58 -2.91
CA ASN A 213 17.29 -17.74 -3.14
C ASN A 213 17.43 -17.35 -4.61
N ALA A 214 17.08 -18.23 -5.56
CA ALA A 214 17.03 -17.89 -6.98
C ALA A 214 16.01 -16.76 -7.27
N ILE A 215 14.90 -16.72 -6.53
CA ILE A 215 13.89 -15.66 -6.62
C ILE A 215 14.39 -14.39 -5.91
N ARG A 216 14.73 -14.49 -4.61
CA ARG A 216 15.07 -13.37 -3.71
C ARG A 216 16.33 -12.63 -4.14
N TYR A 217 17.32 -13.33 -4.71
CA TYR A 217 18.60 -12.75 -5.13
C TYR A 217 18.72 -12.61 -6.66
N GLY A 218 17.72 -13.08 -7.41
CA GLY A 218 17.73 -13.09 -8.87
C GLY A 218 16.56 -12.32 -9.47
N PHE A 219 15.63 -13.04 -10.10
CA PHE A 219 14.60 -12.41 -10.93
C PHE A 219 13.50 -11.71 -10.13
N GLY A 220 13.27 -12.09 -8.87
CA GLY A 220 12.28 -11.44 -8.00
C GLY A 220 12.57 -9.96 -7.78
N LEU A 221 13.85 -9.57 -7.63
CA LEU A 221 14.26 -8.17 -7.52
C LEU A 221 13.94 -7.36 -8.78
N ARG A 222 14.07 -7.97 -9.96
CA ARG A 222 13.70 -7.32 -11.23
C ARG A 222 12.18 -7.14 -11.31
N TRP A 223 11.42 -8.19 -10.98
CA TRP A 223 9.96 -8.17 -11.04
C TRP A 223 9.29 -7.22 -10.04
N ALA A 224 9.94 -6.96 -8.89
CA ALA A 224 9.42 -6.01 -7.90
C ALA A 224 9.32 -4.57 -8.45
N GLN A 225 10.14 -4.20 -9.43
CA GLN A 225 10.22 -2.85 -9.98
C GLN A 225 9.85 -2.75 -11.48
N MET A 226 10.00 -3.83 -12.25
CA MET A 226 9.65 -3.91 -13.67
C MET A 226 8.99 -5.24 -14.03
N GLY A 227 7.87 -5.20 -14.74
CA GLY A 227 7.15 -6.41 -15.14
C GLY A 227 7.92 -7.29 -16.13
N LEU A 228 7.38 -8.48 -16.40
CA LEU A 228 7.98 -9.48 -17.31
C LEU A 228 8.38 -8.89 -18.67
N PHE A 229 7.44 -8.21 -19.33
CA PHE A 229 7.67 -7.68 -20.68
C PHE A 229 8.63 -6.48 -20.69
N GLU A 230 8.68 -5.68 -19.64
CA GLU A 230 9.65 -4.58 -19.56
C GLU A 230 11.06 -5.12 -19.33
N THR A 231 11.20 -6.10 -18.44
CA THR A 231 12.47 -6.79 -18.19
C THR A 231 13.02 -7.43 -19.47
N TYR A 232 12.18 -8.11 -20.24
CA TYR A 232 12.60 -8.73 -21.51
C TYR A 232 12.82 -7.73 -22.63
N ARG A 233 12.09 -6.61 -22.64
CA ARG A 233 12.36 -5.49 -23.56
C ARG A 233 13.77 -4.95 -23.35
N VAL A 234 14.20 -4.77 -22.10
CA VAL A 234 15.57 -4.34 -21.77
C VAL A 234 16.58 -5.41 -22.20
N ALA A 235 16.28 -6.69 -21.96
CA ALA A 235 17.16 -7.79 -22.36
C ALA A 235 17.36 -7.90 -23.88
N GLY A 236 16.42 -7.40 -24.69
CA GLY A 236 16.54 -7.31 -26.15
C GLY A 236 17.44 -6.17 -26.67
N GLY A 237 17.98 -5.32 -25.78
CA GLY A 237 18.81 -4.18 -26.17
C GLY A 237 18.07 -3.13 -26.99
N GLU A 238 18.77 -2.45 -27.91
CA GLU A 238 18.19 -1.40 -28.76
C GLU A 238 17.04 -1.90 -29.66
N GLY A 239 17.07 -3.19 -30.04
CA GLY A 239 15.99 -3.83 -30.79
C GLY A 239 14.73 -4.15 -29.96
N GLY A 240 14.81 -3.99 -28.63
CA GLY A 240 13.71 -4.15 -27.70
C GLY A 240 13.07 -5.54 -27.72
N MET A 241 11.77 -5.61 -27.44
CA MET A 241 11.04 -6.87 -27.30
C MET A 241 11.04 -7.73 -28.57
N ALA A 242 10.96 -7.12 -29.75
CA ALA A 242 10.94 -7.87 -31.01
C ALA A 242 12.23 -8.67 -31.19
N HIS A 243 13.38 -7.99 -31.00
CA HIS A 243 14.69 -8.63 -31.07
C HIS A 243 14.85 -9.72 -29.99
N PHE A 244 14.39 -9.48 -28.76
CA PHE A 244 14.40 -10.51 -27.71
C PHE A 244 13.61 -11.76 -28.12
N ILE A 245 12.42 -11.60 -28.71
CA ILE A 245 11.59 -12.72 -29.18
C ILE A 245 12.24 -13.43 -30.36
N GLU A 246 12.83 -12.72 -31.31
CA GLU A 246 13.55 -13.33 -32.44
C GLU A 246 14.74 -14.17 -31.96
N GLN A 247 15.49 -13.67 -30.97
CA GLN A 247 16.66 -14.33 -30.44
C GLN A 247 16.32 -15.54 -29.54
N PHE A 248 15.41 -15.37 -28.58
CA PHE A 248 15.14 -16.36 -27.54
C PHE A 248 13.83 -17.11 -27.72
N GLY A 249 12.88 -16.60 -28.52
CA GLY A 249 11.61 -17.26 -28.82
C GLY A 249 11.76 -18.69 -29.35
N PRO A 250 12.75 -19.02 -30.20
CA PRO A 250 12.99 -20.42 -30.61
C PRO A 250 13.24 -21.38 -29.45
N CYS A 251 13.81 -20.91 -28.32
CA CYS A 251 14.08 -21.74 -27.14
C CYS A 251 12.81 -22.12 -26.37
N LEU A 252 11.68 -21.40 -26.56
CA LEU A 252 10.40 -21.72 -25.92
C LEU A 252 9.83 -23.08 -26.37
N LYS A 253 10.35 -23.67 -27.45
CA LYS A 253 9.99 -25.02 -27.91
C LYS A 253 10.76 -26.12 -27.17
N TRP A 254 11.79 -25.77 -26.39
CA TRP A 254 12.60 -26.75 -25.67
C TRP A 254 11.86 -27.18 -24.40
N PRO A 255 11.95 -28.47 -24.01
CA PRO A 255 11.20 -29.01 -22.88
C PRO A 255 11.89 -28.69 -21.54
N TRP A 256 12.08 -27.41 -21.24
CA TRP A 256 12.78 -26.95 -20.04
C TRP A 256 11.96 -27.04 -18.76
N THR A 257 10.64 -26.91 -18.86
CA THR A 257 9.73 -26.80 -17.71
C THR A 257 8.57 -27.79 -17.82
N LYS A 258 7.98 -28.15 -16.68
CA LYS A 258 6.87 -29.09 -16.52
C LYS A 258 5.58 -28.38 -16.10
N LEU A 259 5.24 -27.28 -16.79
CA LEU A 259 4.16 -26.37 -16.38
C LEU A 259 2.75 -27.00 -16.33
N MET A 260 2.49 -28.01 -17.16
CA MET A 260 1.16 -28.64 -17.26
C MET A 260 1.00 -29.87 -16.35
N ASP A 261 2.04 -30.23 -15.60
CA ASP A 261 2.06 -31.42 -14.74
C ASP A 261 2.43 -31.03 -13.30
N VAL A 262 2.04 -31.84 -12.33
CA VAL A 262 2.38 -31.66 -10.91
C VAL A 262 2.80 -33.02 -10.37
N PRO A 263 3.88 -33.12 -9.58
CA PRO A 263 4.22 -34.41 -9.00
C PRO A 263 3.09 -34.90 -8.08
N GLU A 264 2.95 -36.23 -7.97
CA GLU A 264 2.11 -36.79 -6.93
C GLU A 264 2.62 -36.29 -5.56
N LEU A 265 1.75 -35.62 -4.80
CA LEU A 265 2.06 -35.12 -3.46
C LEU A 265 2.03 -36.29 -2.46
N THR A 266 3.01 -37.18 -2.57
CA THR A 266 3.16 -38.30 -1.64
C THR A 266 3.44 -37.79 -0.22
N LYS A 267 3.22 -38.64 0.78
CA LYS A 267 3.49 -38.28 2.18
C LYS A 267 4.95 -37.90 2.38
N GLU A 268 5.85 -38.60 1.69
CA GLU A 268 7.28 -38.36 1.71
C GLU A 268 7.61 -36.98 1.14
N LEU A 269 7.10 -36.65 -0.06
CA LEU A 269 7.36 -35.33 -0.67
C LEU A 269 6.79 -34.18 0.18
N ILE A 270 5.60 -34.35 0.75
CA ILE A 270 5.00 -33.35 1.65
C ILE A 270 5.89 -33.15 2.88
N GLN A 271 6.34 -34.24 3.52
CA GLN A 271 7.20 -34.16 4.69
C GLN A 271 8.55 -33.54 4.36
N ASP A 272 9.17 -33.91 3.23
CA ASP A 272 10.44 -33.34 2.79
C ASP A 272 10.34 -31.83 2.57
N ILE A 273 9.27 -31.35 1.92
CA ILE A 273 9.04 -29.91 1.73
C ILE A 273 8.82 -29.21 3.08
N ALA A 274 8.05 -29.82 3.98
CA ALA A 274 7.78 -29.27 5.30
C ALA A 274 9.07 -29.16 6.14
N ASP A 275 9.87 -30.21 6.20
CA ASP A 275 11.13 -30.25 6.94
C ASP A 275 12.14 -29.23 6.39
N GLN A 276 12.24 -29.09 5.07
CA GLN A 276 13.10 -28.08 4.45
C GLN A 276 12.62 -26.64 4.76
N SER A 277 11.31 -26.40 4.74
CA SER A 277 10.71 -25.12 5.12
C SER A 277 10.99 -24.77 6.59
N ASP A 278 10.81 -25.74 7.49
CA ASP A 278 11.08 -25.58 8.93
C ASP A 278 12.57 -25.35 9.21
N SER A 279 13.46 -26.05 8.50
CA SER A 279 14.91 -25.82 8.60
C SER A 279 15.28 -24.38 8.20
N GLN A 280 14.65 -23.84 7.16
CA GLN A 280 14.93 -22.49 6.66
C GLN A 280 14.37 -21.40 7.60
N SER A 281 13.11 -21.55 8.04
CA SER A 281 12.34 -20.45 8.65
C SER A 281 11.73 -20.76 10.01
N GLY A 282 11.76 -22.01 10.48
CA GLY A 282 11.10 -22.48 11.70
C GLY A 282 11.62 -21.86 13.01
N LYS A 283 12.73 -21.11 12.96
CA LYS A 283 13.21 -20.28 14.08
C LYS A 283 12.33 -19.05 14.37
N TYR A 284 11.44 -18.69 13.45
CA TYR A 284 10.51 -17.58 13.58
C TYR A 284 9.08 -18.10 13.70
N SER A 285 8.27 -17.45 14.54
CA SER A 285 6.82 -17.59 14.47
C SER A 285 6.29 -16.98 13.16
N ILE A 286 5.10 -17.42 12.75
CA ILE A 286 4.40 -16.83 11.59
C ILE A 286 4.24 -15.32 11.73
N ARG A 287 3.98 -14.82 12.96
CA ARG A 287 3.84 -13.39 13.22
C ARG A 287 5.16 -12.62 13.07
N GLU A 288 6.29 -13.23 13.41
CA GLU A 288 7.60 -12.64 13.15
C GLU A 288 7.91 -12.61 11.66
N LEU A 289 7.60 -13.69 10.92
CA LEU A 289 7.76 -13.73 9.46
C LEU A 289 6.90 -12.69 8.75
N GLU A 290 5.65 -12.49 9.19
CA GLU A 290 4.77 -11.43 8.67
C GLU A 290 5.37 -10.04 8.90
N ARG A 291 5.93 -9.77 10.09
CA ARG A 291 6.58 -8.49 10.38
C ARG A 291 7.81 -8.27 9.52
N ILE A 292 8.68 -9.29 9.39
CA ILE A 292 9.86 -9.24 8.53
C ILE A 292 9.46 -8.96 7.09
N ARG A 293 8.45 -9.68 6.56
CA ARG A 293 7.92 -9.48 5.21
C ARG A 293 7.43 -8.05 5.03
N ASP A 294 6.59 -7.56 5.96
CA ASP A 294 5.97 -6.25 5.84
C ASP A 294 6.97 -5.11 5.93
N ASP A 295 7.96 -5.22 6.81
CA ASP A 295 9.04 -4.23 6.94
C ASP A 295 9.85 -4.15 5.63
N ASN A 296 10.20 -5.31 5.05
CA ASN A 296 10.86 -5.36 3.75
C ASN A 296 9.99 -4.77 2.63
N LEU A 297 8.69 -5.06 2.61
CA LEU A 297 7.75 -4.48 1.64
C LEU A 297 7.67 -2.96 1.78
N ILE A 298 7.63 -2.42 3.01
CA ILE A 298 7.64 -0.98 3.24
C ILE A 298 8.90 -0.36 2.66
N VAL A 299 10.08 -0.92 2.91
CA VAL A 299 11.35 -0.39 2.37
C VAL A 299 11.34 -0.39 0.84
N ILE A 300 10.93 -1.49 0.21
CA ILE A 300 10.85 -1.59 -1.25
C ILE A 300 9.86 -0.58 -1.82
N LEU A 301 8.65 -0.51 -1.27
CA LEU A 301 7.60 0.40 -1.74
C LEU A 301 8.00 1.87 -1.56
N ARG A 302 8.67 2.23 -0.47
CA ARG A 302 9.17 3.59 -0.23
C ARG A 302 10.32 3.96 -1.20
N ALA A 303 11.21 3.02 -1.49
CA ALA A 303 12.24 3.23 -2.51
C ALA A 303 11.61 3.47 -3.90
N LEU A 304 10.59 2.69 -4.27
CA LEU A 304 9.85 2.89 -5.52
C LEU A 304 9.06 4.21 -5.51
N LYS A 305 8.49 4.59 -4.37
CA LYS A 305 7.77 5.86 -4.16
C LYS A 305 8.69 7.04 -4.44
N GLN A 306 9.93 7.01 -3.94
CA GLN A 306 10.93 8.05 -4.18
C GLN A 306 11.28 8.21 -5.67
N GLN A 307 11.26 7.13 -6.45
CA GLN A 307 11.52 7.15 -7.90
C GLN A 307 10.27 7.42 -8.73
N ASP A 308 9.10 7.51 -8.11
CA ASP A 308 7.78 7.56 -8.75
C ASP A 308 7.55 6.45 -9.79
N GLN A 309 8.04 5.24 -9.47
CA GLN A 309 7.95 4.07 -10.36
C GLN A 309 7.07 2.97 -9.76
N ALA A 310 6.58 2.08 -10.63
CA ALA A 310 5.85 0.86 -10.27
C ALA A 310 4.79 1.09 -9.15
N ALA A 311 4.83 0.28 -8.09
CA ALA A 311 3.91 0.41 -6.97
C ALA A 311 4.07 1.73 -6.18
N GLY A 312 5.26 2.34 -6.21
CA GLY A 312 5.51 3.65 -5.60
C GLY A 312 4.66 4.77 -6.18
N LYS A 313 4.39 4.74 -7.49
CA LYS A 313 3.49 5.69 -8.16
C LYS A 313 2.06 5.62 -7.64
N ILE A 314 1.59 4.41 -7.30
CA ILE A 314 0.26 4.20 -6.73
C ILE A 314 0.20 4.83 -5.33
N VAL A 315 1.25 4.64 -4.53
CA VAL A 315 1.38 5.24 -3.20
C VAL A 315 1.38 6.76 -3.29
N ASN A 316 2.20 7.36 -4.17
CA ASN A 316 2.20 8.82 -4.41
C ASN A 316 0.82 9.34 -4.81
N SER A 317 0.16 8.69 -5.78
CA SER A 317 -1.17 9.10 -6.26
C SER A 317 -2.26 9.02 -5.19
N HIS A 318 -2.12 8.10 -4.24
CA HIS A 318 -3.01 7.98 -3.09
C HIS A 318 -2.68 9.02 -2.03
N GLU A 319 -1.39 9.23 -1.74
CA GLU A 319 -0.90 10.22 -0.78
C GLU A 319 -1.36 11.64 -1.13
N GLU A 320 -1.30 12.02 -2.41
CA GLU A 320 -1.79 13.32 -2.91
C GLU A 320 -3.27 13.60 -2.56
N LYS A 321 -4.10 12.56 -2.38
CA LYS A 321 -5.52 12.69 -2.05
C LYS A 321 -5.80 12.75 -0.56
N ILE A 322 -4.87 12.29 0.28
CA ILE A 322 -5.01 12.29 1.74
C ILE A 322 -4.34 13.51 2.39
N ILE A 323 -3.43 14.19 1.67
CA ILE A 323 -2.80 15.42 2.15
C ILE A 323 -3.89 16.46 2.43
N ASN A 324 -4.02 16.84 3.70
CA ASN A 324 -4.87 17.92 4.15
C ASN A 324 -3.99 18.96 4.85
N LEU A 325 -3.56 19.97 4.11
CA LEU A 325 -2.81 21.10 4.67
C LEU A 325 -3.81 22.05 5.35
N SER A 326 -3.59 22.30 6.64
CA SER A 326 -4.40 23.21 7.46
C SER A 326 -4.32 24.67 7.01
N ASP A 327 -5.22 25.50 7.54
CA ASP A 327 -5.22 26.96 7.35
C ASP A 327 -3.85 27.62 7.65
N ILE A 328 -3.56 28.69 6.91
CA ILE A 328 -2.33 29.48 7.05
C ILE A 328 -2.32 30.18 8.42
N ALA A 329 -1.43 29.74 9.32
CA ALA A 329 -1.27 30.29 10.67
C ALA A 329 0.22 30.47 11.07
N PRO A 330 0.54 31.40 12.00
CA PRO A 330 1.92 31.62 12.47
C PRO A 330 2.56 30.39 13.13
N LYS A 331 1.74 29.52 13.74
CA LYS A 331 2.12 28.20 14.23
C LYS A 331 1.19 27.18 13.59
N MET A 332 1.76 26.17 12.95
CA MET A 332 1.00 25.14 12.25
C MET A 332 1.62 23.75 12.42
N ARG A 333 0.76 22.73 12.38
CA ARG A 333 1.21 21.35 12.27
C ARG A 333 1.53 21.05 10.82
N THR A 334 2.81 20.86 10.53
CA THR A 334 3.32 20.71 9.16
C THR A 334 3.68 19.27 8.83
N VAL A 335 4.02 18.48 9.84
CA VAL A 335 4.23 17.03 9.71
C VAL A 335 3.40 16.31 10.76
N SER A 336 2.83 15.19 10.34
CA SER A 336 2.19 14.20 11.18
C SER A 336 2.38 12.89 10.46
N ARG A 337 3.16 11.95 11.03
CA ARG A 337 3.49 10.68 10.37
C ARG A 337 3.94 9.62 11.36
N LYS A 338 3.96 8.37 10.90
CA LYS A 338 4.65 7.29 11.57
C LYS A 338 6.09 7.22 11.08
N VAL A 339 7.05 6.96 11.96
CA VAL A 339 8.48 6.80 11.60
C VAL A 339 8.65 5.48 10.83
N PRO A 340 9.12 5.53 9.56
CA PRO A 340 9.34 4.34 8.76
C PRO A 340 10.45 3.44 9.28
N VAL A 341 10.40 2.15 8.95
CA VAL A 341 11.44 1.19 9.32
C VAL A 341 12.78 1.44 8.62
N ASP A 342 12.79 2.02 7.41
CA ASP A 342 14.01 2.37 6.65
C ASP A 342 14.71 3.64 7.16
N TRP A 343 14.23 4.22 8.28
CA TRP A 343 14.79 5.41 8.89
C TRP A 343 15.64 5.12 10.12
N THR A 344 15.57 3.91 10.66
CA THR A 344 16.29 3.52 11.87
C THR A 344 17.61 2.82 11.57
N ASP A 345 18.57 2.97 12.48
CA ASP A 345 19.81 2.22 12.48
C ASP A 345 19.62 0.78 13.00
N TYR A 346 20.72 0.03 13.10
CA TYR A 346 20.72 -1.35 13.61
C TYR A 346 20.30 -1.46 15.10
N ASN A 347 20.26 -0.35 15.84
CA ASN A 347 19.77 -0.29 17.22
C ASN A 347 18.28 0.08 17.29
N GLY A 348 17.62 0.35 16.15
CA GLY A 348 16.25 0.80 16.09
C GLY A 348 16.07 2.30 16.40
N HIS A 349 17.14 3.10 16.42
CA HIS A 349 17.09 4.55 16.60
C HIS A 349 17.04 5.26 15.25
N MET A 350 16.21 6.29 15.13
CA MET A 350 16.13 7.11 13.93
C MET A 350 17.48 7.77 13.64
N ASN A 351 17.98 7.60 12.42
CA ASN A 351 19.26 8.17 12.00
C ASN A 351 19.21 9.71 12.01
N GLU A 352 20.33 10.35 12.36
CA GLU A 352 20.45 11.81 12.48
C GLU A 352 20.05 12.56 11.20
N GLY A 353 20.34 12.00 10.02
CA GLY A 353 19.97 12.58 8.74
C GLY A 353 18.45 12.59 8.51
N ARG A 354 17.71 11.66 9.12
CA ARG A 354 16.25 11.57 8.99
C ARG A 354 15.51 12.64 9.78
N TYR A 355 16.07 13.12 10.89
CA TYR A 355 15.54 14.33 11.54
C TYR A 355 15.65 15.54 10.59
N GLY A 356 16.77 15.68 9.88
CA GLY A 356 16.94 16.71 8.84
C GLY A 356 15.89 16.60 7.74
N GLN A 357 15.62 15.38 7.26
CA GLN A 357 14.53 15.14 6.30
C GLN A 357 13.17 15.57 6.85
N VAL A 358 12.83 15.18 8.10
CA VAL A 358 11.56 15.58 8.75
C VAL A 358 11.40 17.10 8.80
N TYR A 359 12.48 17.85 9.08
CA TYR A 359 12.42 19.31 9.08
C TYR A 359 12.36 19.91 7.69
N SER A 360 12.95 19.28 6.69
CA SER A 360 12.75 19.65 5.28
C SER A 360 11.27 19.49 4.91
N ASP A 361 10.67 18.34 5.21
CA ASP A 361 9.26 18.06 4.95
C ASP A 361 8.35 19.05 5.71
N ALA A 362 8.69 19.39 6.95
CA ALA A 362 7.97 20.38 7.76
C ALA A 362 8.06 21.81 7.22
N ALA A 363 9.16 22.14 6.54
CA ALA A 363 9.31 23.40 5.84
C ALA A 363 8.46 23.41 4.57
N ASP A 364 8.51 22.34 3.78
CA ASP A 364 7.68 22.18 2.58
C ASP A 364 6.18 22.26 2.91
N GLY A 365 5.73 21.60 3.99
CA GLY A 365 4.35 21.71 4.46
C GLY A 365 3.94 23.16 4.77
N PHE A 366 4.82 23.95 5.39
CA PHE A 366 4.57 25.39 5.60
C PHE A 366 4.57 26.17 4.28
N LEU A 367 5.55 25.92 3.41
CA LEU A 367 5.70 26.59 2.11
C LEU A 367 4.49 26.34 1.21
N TRP A 368 4.00 25.10 1.15
CA TRP A 368 2.79 24.76 0.40
C TRP A 368 1.57 25.48 0.95
N ALA A 369 1.41 25.54 2.28
CA ALA A 369 0.29 26.26 2.89
C ALA A 369 0.26 27.75 2.50
N ILE A 370 1.41 28.42 2.40
CA ILE A 370 1.49 29.82 1.95
C ILE A 370 1.42 29.97 0.42
N GLY A 371 1.21 28.90 -0.34
CA GLY A 371 1.07 28.91 -1.79
C GLY A 371 2.38 28.75 -2.57
N ALA A 372 3.50 28.40 -1.91
CA ALA A 372 4.76 28.04 -2.57
C ALA A 372 4.74 26.54 -2.94
N ASP A 373 3.66 26.11 -3.59
CA ASP A 373 3.40 24.74 -3.98
C ASP A 373 4.14 24.33 -5.27
N LYS A 374 3.82 23.14 -5.79
CA LYS A 374 4.40 22.62 -7.05
C LYS A 374 4.17 23.56 -8.24
N THR A 375 3.04 24.27 -8.29
CA THR A 375 2.73 25.25 -9.35
C THR A 375 3.66 26.45 -9.24
N TYR A 376 3.84 26.97 -8.03
CA TYR A 376 4.77 28.07 -7.75
C TYR A 376 6.22 27.69 -8.11
N VAL A 377 6.66 26.50 -7.70
CA VAL A 377 8.00 25.97 -8.02
C VAL A 377 8.18 25.85 -9.54
N SER A 378 7.21 25.28 -10.23
CA SER A 378 7.25 25.11 -11.70
C SER A 378 7.28 26.46 -12.45
N SER A 379 6.78 27.54 -11.84
CA SER A 379 6.84 28.89 -12.43
C SER A 379 8.25 29.53 -12.40
N GLY A 380 9.17 28.93 -11.64
CA GLY A 380 10.57 29.33 -11.56
C GLY A 380 10.96 30.01 -10.25
N TYR A 381 10.17 29.88 -9.19
CA TYR A 381 10.42 30.49 -7.88
C TYR A 381 10.38 29.46 -6.77
N SER A 382 11.26 29.54 -5.78
CA SER A 382 11.27 28.59 -4.64
C SER A 382 11.96 29.19 -3.42
N TYR A 383 11.90 28.49 -2.28
CA TYR A 383 12.70 28.78 -1.09
C TYR A 383 13.78 27.71 -0.93
N PHE A 384 15.03 28.14 -0.72
CA PHE A 384 16.13 27.23 -0.41
C PHE A 384 16.59 27.42 1.03
N THR A 385 16.81 26.30 1.71
CA THR A 385 17.45 26.28 3.03
C THR A 385 18.91 26.69 2.90
N VAL A 386 19.31 27.70 3.67
CA VAL A 386 20.68 28.23 3.73
C VAL A 386 21.38 27.80 5.00
N GLU A 387 20.62 27.65 6.09
CA GLU A 387 21.15 27.23 7.39
C GLU A 387 20.12 26.37 8.11
N THR A 388 20.60 25.36 8.84
CA THR A 388 19.78 24.49 9.68
C THR A 388 20.57 24.17 10.95
N SER A 389 19.95 24.39 12.10
CA SER A 389 20.51 24.03 13.42
C SER A 389 19.55 23.08 14.14
N ILE A 390 19.93 21.80 14.21
CA ILE A 390 19.14 20.72 14.83
C ILE A 390 19.67 20.42 16.23
N LYS A 391 18.75 20.22 17.19
CA LYS A 391 19.06 19.69 18.52
C LYS A 391 18.31 18.38 18.72
N PHE A 392 19.04 17.29 18.89
CA PHE A 392 18.51 15.98 19.26
C PHE A 392 18.36 15.92 20.78
N LEU A 393 17.13 15.72 21.26
CA LEU A 393 16.80 15.79 22.69
C LEU A 393 16.45 14.42 23.26
N ASN A 394 15.70 13.62 22.50
CA ASN A 394 15.32 12.27 22.88
C ASN A 394 15.39 11.34 21.66
N GLU A 395 15.56 10.05 21.94
CA GLU A 395 15.53 9.00 20.93
C GLU A 395 14.15 8.86 20.27
N THR A 396 14.17 8.51 18.98
CA THR A 396 12.97 8.22 18.18
C THR A 396 13.15 6.84 17.55
N HIS A 397 12.11 6.00 17.56
CA HIS A 397 12.15 4.65 17.04
C HIS A 397 11.16 4.44 15.88
N ALA A 398 11.39 3.39 15.09
CA ALA A 398 10.46 2.96 14.05
C ALA A 398 9.08 2.68 14.65
N GLY A 399 8.03 3.13 13.94
CA GLY A 399 6.65 2.89 14.33
C GLY A 399 6.07 3.89 15.32
N GLN A 400 6.90 4.75 15.92
CA GLN A 400 6.43 5.86 16.72
C GLN A 400 5.73 6.90 15.84
N ASP A 401 4.62 7.44 16.34
CA ASP A 401 3.93 8.56 15.71
C ASP A 401 4.59 9.88 16.15
N ILE A 402 4.95 10.69 15.16
CA ILE A 402 5.60 11.98 15.34
C ILE A 402 4.75 13.10 14.75
N ILE A 403 4.81 14.26 15.37
CA ILE A 403 4.23 15.49 14.86
C ILE A 403 5.29 16.59 14.86
N VAL A 404 5.22 17.50 13.89
CA VAL A 404 6.06 18.70 13.86
C VAL A 404 5.16 19.92 13.83
N ASP A 405 5.33 20.79 14.83
CA ASP A 405 4.77 22.12 14.81
C ASP A 405 5.85 23.08 14.26
N THR A 406 5.55 23.74 13.14
CA THR A 406 6.37 24.82 12.55
C THR A 406 5.83 26.17 13.00
N MET A 407 6.74 27.05 13.43
CA MET A 407 6.46 28.44 13.81
C MET A 407 7.32 29.40 12.99
N VAL A 408 6.72 30.48 12.52
CA VAL A 408 7.47 31.54 11.81
C VAL A 408 8.18 32.44 12.83
N LYS A 409 9.50 32.59 12.68
CA LYS A 409 10.34 33.45 13.53
C LYS A 409 10.72 34.77 12.87
N LEU A 410 10.76 34.81 11.54
CA LEU A 410 11.12 36.00 10.77
C LEU A 410 10.50 35.93 9.38
N ILE A 411 9.91 37.04 8.94
CA ILE A 411 9.62 37.33 7.55
C ILE A 411 10.27 38.69 7.24
N ASP A 412 11.30 38.70 6.39
CA ASP A 412 12.03 39.93 6.02
C ASP A 412 12.33 39.90 4.52
N GLY A 413 11.38 40.40 3.72
CA GLY A 413 11.45 40.43 2.26
C GLY A 413 11.60 39.04 1.65
N LYS A 414 12.84 38.69 1.28
CA LYS A 414 13.20 37.38 0.69
C LYS A 414 13.62 36.33 1.73
N LYS A 415 13.73 36.71 3.00
CA LYS A 415 14.21 35.86 4.08
C LYS A 415 13.03 35.32 4.88
N LEU A 416 13.11 34.04 5.21
CA LEU A 416 12.16 33.36 6.07
C LEU A 416 12.96 32.59 7.13
N LYS A 417 12.63 32.75 8.42
CA LYS A 417 13.17 31.90 9.49
C LYS A 417 12.03 31.10 10.10
N LEU A 418 12.20 29.79 10.16
CA LEU A 418 11.25 28.86 10.76
C LEU A 418 11.88 28.22 12.01
N PHE A 419 11.03 27.93 12.99
CA PHE A 419 11.37 27.08 14.13
C PHE A 419 10.45 25.87 14.12
N HIS A 420 11.02 24.68 14.19
CA HIS A 420 10.30 23.41 14.19
C HIS A 420 10.48 22.70 15.53
N SER A 421 9.38 22.20 16.09
CA SER A 421 9.39 21.33 17.26
C SER A 421 8.80 19.98 16.91
N MET A 422 9.65 18.96 16.87
CA MET A 422 9.25 17.57 16.64
C MET A 422 8.92 16.92 17.98
N GLN A 423 7.71 16.36 18.09
CA GLN A 423 7.19 15.75 19.31
C GLN A 423 6.70 14.34 19.03
N ARG A 424 6.78 13.47 20.05
CA ARG A 424 6.07 12.21 20.07
C ARG A 424 4.58 12.48 20.24
N ALA A 425 3.75 11.93 19.37
CA ALA A 425 2.32 12.24 19.33
C ALA A 425 1.55 11.73 20.56
N GLU A 426 2.03 10.66 21.19
CA GLU A 426 1.37 10.00 22.31
C GLU A 426 1.36 10.82 23.61
N ASP A 427 2.50 11.46 23.93
CA ASP A 427 2.71 12.14 25.22
C ASP A 427 3.22 13.59 25.10
N GLY A 428 3.44 14.07 23.86
CA GLY A 428 3.95 15.42 23.61
C GLY A 428 5.44 15.61 23.96
N CYS A 429 6.18 14.53 24.25
CA CYS A 429 7.61 14.62 24.53
C CYS A 429 8.35 15.24 23.34
N ILE A 430 9.14 16.29 23.57
CA ILE A 430 9.92 16.93 22.51
C ILE A 430 11.11 16.04 22.17
N LEU A 431 11.13 15.51 20.95
CA LEU A 431 12.15 14.61 20.45
C LEU A 431 13.35 15.37 19.89
N SER A 432 13.07 16.45 19.16
CA SER A 432 14.10 17.27 18.54
C SER A 432 13.53 18.65 18.19
N THR A 433 14.40 19.65 18.09
CA THR A 433 14.04 21.00 17.61
C THR A 433 14.97 21.44 16.49
N CYS A 434 14.47 22.29 15.59
CA CYS A 434 15.26 22.83 14.49
C CYS A 434 14.98 24.31 14.27
N GLU A 435 16.03 25.13 14.16
CA GLU A 435 15.95 26.46 13.55
C GLU A 435 16.41 26.37 12.10
N GLN A 436 15.58 26.84 11.16
CA GLN A 436 15.86 26.78 9.74
C GLN A 436 15.75 28.17 9.12
N PHE A 437 16.75 28.55 8.32
CA PHE A 437 16.77 29.81 7.59
C PHE A 437 16.67 29.56 6.09
N LEU A 438 15.66 30.16 5.46
CA LEU A 438 15.36 29.99 4.05
C LEU A 438 15.46 31.33 3.31
N LEU A 439 15.89 31.26 2.05
CA LEU A 439 15.89 32.38 1.12
C LEU A 439 15.01 32.09 -0.08
N HIS A 440 14.18 33.05 -0.46
CA HIS A 440 13.43 33.01 -1.70
C HIS A 440 14.36 33.26 -2.90
N ILE A 441 14.23 32.42 -3.93
CA ILE A 441 15.10 32.35 -5.11
C ILE A 441 14.25 32.46 -6.38
N ASP A 442 14.70 33.29 -7.32
CA ASP A 442 14.33 33.20 -8.74
C ASP A 442 15.26 32.18 -9.39
N MET A 443 14.74 30.99 -9.69
CA MET A 443 15.52 29.87 -10.21
C MET A 443 16.01 30.12 -11.65
N LYS A 444 15.30 30.94 -12.43
CA LYS A 444 15.73 31.32 -13.79
C LYS A 444 16.96 32.23 -13.73
N LYS A 445 16.98 33.17 -12.77
CA LYS A 445 18.12 34.07 -12.55
C LYS A 445 19.17 33.48 -11.60
N ARG A 446 18.89 32.33 -10.99
CA ARG A 446 19.71 31.65 -9.95
C ARG A 446 20.18 32.61 -8.86
N LYS A 447 19.31 33.51 -8.40
CA LYS A 447 19.62 34.52 -7.39
C LYS A 447 18.43 34.76 -6.46
N SER A 448 18.72 35.22 -5.26
CA SER A 448 17.69 35.58 -4.30
C SER A 448 16.81 36.72 -4.82
N SER A 449 15.50 36.63 -4.63
CA SER A 449 14.51 37.60 -5.08
C SER A 449 13.39 37.73 -4.05
N LEU A 450 12.57 38.78 -4.13
CA LEU A 450 11.33 38.83 -3.35
C LEU A 450 10.36 37.74 -3.83
N PRO A 451 9.53 37.16 -2.94
CA PRO A 451 8.45 36.27 -3.35
C PRO A 451 7.45 37.01 -4.24
N VAL A 452 6.73 36.25 -5.06
CA VAL A 452 5.65 36.76 -5.92
C VAL A 452 4.29 36.24 -5.43
N SER A 453 3.19 36.81 -5.92
CA SER A 453 1.83 36.37 -5.58
C SER A 453 1.61 34.90 -6.00
N PRO A 454 0.88 34.08 -5.22
CA PRO A 454 0.18 34.42 -3.97
C PRO A 454 1.06 34.41 -2.71
N VAL A 455 2.28 33.87 -2.79
CA VAL A 455 3.19 33.68 -1.64
C VAL A 455 3.51 34.99 -0.92
N ALA A 456 3.79 36.05 -1.68
CA ALA A 456 4.08 37.37 -1.11
C ALA A 456 2.92 37.92 -0.27
N GLU A 457 1.69 37.77 -0.75
CA GLU A 457 0.48 38.25 -0.09
C GLU A 457 0.19 37.45 1.18
N ASN A 458 0.32 36.12 1.11
CA ASN A 458 0.13 35.24 2.25
C ASN A 458 1.17 35.49 3.36
N LEU A 459 2.43 35.73 2.99
CA LEU A 459 3.48 36.10 3.94
C LEU A 459 3.22 37.46 4.58
N GLN A 460 2.74 38.45 3.81
CA GLN A 460 2.39 39.76 4.36
C GLN A 460 1.24 39.66 5.38
N ASN A 461 0.22 38.85 5.09
CA ASN A 461 -0.89 38.57 6.01
C ASN A 461 -0.42 37.86 7.29
N LEU A 462 0.58 36.98 7.19
CA LEU A 462 1.21 36.31 8.33
C LEU A 462 2.06 37.27 9.18
N SER A 463 2.85 38.14 8.55
CA SER A 463 3.68 39.13 9.25
C SER A 463 2.88 40.05 10.18
N GLY A 464 1.61 40.33 9.86
CA GLY A 464 0.72 41.09 10.75
C GLY A 464 0.24 40.34 12.00
N LYS A 465 0.54 39.04 12.11
CA LYS A 465 0.09 38.13 13.19
C LYS A 465 1.25 37.51 13.98
N ILE A 466 2.49 37.69 13.53
CA ILE A 466 3.74 37.23 14.19
C ILE A 466 4.22 38.35 15.11
#